data_AF-A0A355CD28-F1
#
_entry.id   AF-A0A355CD28-F1
#
_cell.length_a   1.000
_cell.length_b   1.000
_cell.length_c   1.000
_cell.angle_alpha   90.00
_cell.angle_beta   90.00
_cell.angle_gamma   90.00
#
_symmetry.space_group_name_H-M   'P 1'
#
loop_
_entity.id
_entity.type
_entity.pdbx_description
1 polymer ?
#
loop_
_entity_poly.entity_id
_entity_poly.type
_entity_poly.pdbx_seq_one_letter_code
_entity_poly.pdbx_strand_id
1 'polypeptide(L)' 'LALAESPGETIGAKTFPVSLPLGEIRDNLNLKTNPGNLGKEVKIKGKIGTYYGAMGIPDATAYVFIVD' A
#
# COMPACT_ATOMS: atom_id res chain seq x y z
N LEU A 1 2.83 -1.30 -3.41
CA LEU A 1 2.89 -1.10 -1.95
C LEU A 1 2.41 -2.39 -1.29
N ALA A 2 3.03 -2.81 -0.19
CA ALA A 2 2.56 -3.96 0.59
C ALA A 2 1.99 -3.43 1.90
N LEU A 3 0.69 -3.62 2.13
CA LEU A 3 0.09 -3.40 3.44
C LEU A 3 0.20 -4.70 4.25
N ALA A 4 0.28 -4.60 5.56
CA ALA A 4 0.33 -5.76 6.44
C ALA A 4 -0.37 -5.43 7.76
N GLU A 5 -0.69 -6.47 8.53
CA GLU A 5 -1.26 -6.33 9.87
C GLU A 5 -0.27 -5.71 10.86
N SER A 6 1.04 -5.95 10.66
CA SER A 6 2.10 -5.39 11.52
C SER A 6 3.18 -4.69 10.69
N PRO A 7 3.81 -3.63 11.23
CA PRO A 7 4.84 -2.87 10.51
C PRO A 7 6.16 -3.64 10.31
N GLY A 8 6.35 -4.76 11.02
CA GLY A 8 7.53 -5.63 10.92
C GLY A 8 7.32 -6.87 10.05
N GLU A 9 6.18 -7.01 9.38
CA GLU A 9 5.89 -8.18 8.55
C GLU A 9 6.83 -8.24 7.33
N THR A 10 7.43 -9.42 7.11
CA THR A 10 8.37 -9.67 6.00
C THR A 10 7.95 -10.86 5.13
N ILE A 11 6.94 -11.61 5.55
CA ILE A 11 6.37 -12.74 4.82
C ILE A 11 5.39 -12.21 3.78
N GLY A 12 5.77 -12.25 2.50
CA GLY A 12 4.95 -11.71 1.40
C GLY A 12 3.51 -12.25 1.35
N ALA A 13 3.28 -13.52 1.71
CA ALA A 13 1.94 -14.12 1.78
C ALA A 13 1.05 -13.53 2.88
N LYS A 14 1.61 -12.81 3.86
CA LYS A 14 0.92 -12.08 4.93
C LYS A 14 0.77 -10.59 4.62
N THR A 15 1.03 -10.20 3.37
CA THR A 15 0.85 -8.82 2.91
C THR A 15 -0.32 -8.72 1.95
N PHE A 16 -0.87 -7.52 1.85
CA PHE A 16 -1.93 -7.15 0.94
C PHE A 16 -1.39 -6.17 -0.10
N PRO A 17 -1.12 -6.63 -1.34
CA PRO A 17 -0.49 -5.81 -2.35
C PRO A 17 -1.46 -4.75 -2.90
N VAL A 18 -0.99 -3.52 -2.99
CA VAL A 18 -1.71 -2.35 -3.47
C VAL A 18 -0.95 -1.73 -4.63
N SER A 19 -1.63 -1.47 -5.74
CA SER A 19 -1.05 -0.77 -6.87
C SER A 19 -0.76 0.69 -6.51
N LEU A 20 0.36 1.20 -7.01
CA LEU A 20 0.69 2.60 -6.91
C LEU A 20 0.58 3.18 -8.31
N PRO A 21 -0.59 3.61 -8.81
CA PRO A 21 -0.70 4.22 -10.14
C PRO A 21 0.15 5.50 -10.24
N LEU A 22 0.55 5.88 -11.46
CA LEU A 22 1.32 7.11 -11.71
C LEU A 22 0.61 8.34 -11.15
N GLY A 23 1.40 9.35 -10.74
CA GLY A 23 0.93 10.58 -10.14
C GLY A 23 0.86 10.50 -8.62
N GLU A 24 -0.06 11.27 -8.03
CA GLU A 24 -0.08 11.61 -6.60
C GLU A 24 0.04 10.41 -5.66
N ILE A 25 -0.66 9.30 -5.94
CA ILE A 25 -0.61 8.10 -5.10
C ILE A 25 0.80 7.50 -5.07
N ARG A 26 1.46 7.34 -6.22
CA ARG A 26 2.82 6.82 -6.28
C ARG A 26 3.81 7.83 -5.70
N ASP A 27 3.69 9.09 -6.07
CA ASP A 27 4.63 10.15 -5.66
C ASP A 27 4.71 10.28 -4.13
N ASN A 28 3.58 10.12 -3.44
CA ASN A 28 3.51 10.24 -1.99
C ASN A 28 3.69 8.93 -1.21
N LEU A 29 3.21 7.78 -1.73
CA LEU A 29 3.24 6.51 -0.97
C LEU A 29 4.47 5.64 -1.23
N ASN A 30 5.20 5.84 -2.32
CA ASN A 30 6.34 4.97 -2.61
C ASN A 30 7.45 5.12 -1.56
N LEU A 31 7.97 3.99 -1.08
CA LEU A 31 9.01 3.97 -0.05
C LEU A 31 10.41 4.36 -0.58
N LYS A 32 10.62 4.32 -1.90
CA LYS A 32 11.92 4.63 -2.51
C LYS A 32 12.29 6.10 -2.30
N THR A 33 11.35 7.01 -2.53
CA THR A 33 11.55 8.45 -2.31
C THR A 33 10.97 8.94 -0.99
N ASN A 34 10.05 8.18 -0.36
CA ASN A 34 9.45 8.51 0.93
C ASN A 34 9.74 7.40 1.98
N PRO A 35 11.00 7.17 2.36
CA PRO A 35 11.37 6.07 3.28
C PRO A 35 10.72 6.21 4.66
N GLY A 36 10.44 7.44 5.11
CA GLY A 36 9.76 7.72 6.37
C GLY A 36 8.29 7.27 6.42
N ASN A 37 7.73 6.73 5.35
CA ASN A 37 6.39 6.14 5.37
C ASN A 37 6.38 4.68 5.80
N LEU A 38 7.53 4.03 5.91
CA LEU A 38 7.60 2.65 6.39
C LEU A 38 7.06 2.58 7.83
N GLY A 39 6.13 1.64 8.05
CA GLY A 39 5.49 1.44 9.35
C GLY A 39 4.38 2.42 9.70
N LYS A 40 4.08 3.41 8.84
CA LYS A 40 2.90 4.27 9.02
C LYS A 40 1.63 3.55 8.61
N GLU A 41 0.54 3.88 9.28
CA GLU A 41 -0.79 3.44 8.89
C GLU A 41 -1.39 4.30 7.77
N VAL A 42 -2.08 3.65 6.83
CA VAL A 42 -2.71 4.29 5.68
C VAL A 42 -4.02 3.58 5.34
N LYS A 43 -5.07 4.34 5.01
CA LYS A 43 -6.28 3.81 4.40
C LYS A 43 -6.20 3.97 2.89
N ILE A 44 -6.53 2.93 2.15
CA ILE A 44 -6.55 2.93 0.68
C ILE A 44 -7.96 2.68 0.19
N LYS A 45 -8.40 3.44 -0.82
CA LYS A 45 -9.64 3.20 -1.57
C LYS A 45 -9.32 2.60 -2.93
N GLY A 46 -10.02 1.53 -3.30
CA GLY A 46 -9.92 0.88 -4.61
C GLY A 46 -10.85 -0.33 -4.67
N LYS A 47 -10.81 -1.09 -5.76
CA LYS A 47 -11.51 -2.36 -5.87
C LYS A 47 -10.58 -3.49 -5.45
N ILE A 48 -11.11 -4.45 -4.70
CA ILE A 48 -10.37 -5.66 -4.37
C ILE A 48 -10.34 -6.56 -5.60
N GLY A 49 -9.18 -7.10 -5.93
CA GLY A 49 -8.97 -8.01 -7.05
C GLY A 49 -7.61 -8.70 -6.98
N THR A 50 -7.27 -9.49 -8.00
CA THR A 50 -5.96 -10.15 -8.06
C THR A 50 -4.88 -9.14 -8.46
N TYR A 51 -3.82 -9.05 -7.67
CA TYR A 51 -2.64 -8.23 -7.96
C TYR A 51 -1.37 -9.01 -7.56
N TYR A 52 -0.43 -9.15 -8.51
CA TYR A 52 0.75 -10.03 -8.37
C TYR A 52 0.43 -11.49 -7.96
N GLY A 53 -0.71 -12.02 -8.39
CA GLY A 53 -1.13 -13.39 -8.08
C GLY A 53 -1.71 -13.60 -6.67
N ALA A 54 -1.84 -12.55 -5.87
CA ALA A 54 -2.50 -12.56 -4.57
C ALA A 54 -3.74 -11.65 -4.56
N MET A 55 -4.59 -11.77 -3.54
CA MET A 55 -5.69 -10.83 -3.29
C MET A 55 -5.12 -9.47 -2.87
N GLY A 56 -5.53 -8.40 -3.54
CA GLY A 56 -4.99 -7.05 -3.35
C GLY A 56 -5.90 -5.96 -3.93
N ILE A 57 -5.33 -4.78 -4.20
CA ILE A 57 -6.00 -3.67 -4.91
C ILE A 57 -5.18 -3.33 -6.17
N PRO A 58 -5.61 -3.75 -7.37
CA PRO A 58 -4.94 -3.39 -8.62
C PRO A 58 -5.25 -1.95 -9.08
N ASP A 59 -6.29 -1.29 -8.55
CA ASP A 59 -6.78 0.04 -8.97
C ASP A 59 -6.98 1.00 -7.78
N ALA A 60 -5.90 1.34 -7.07
CA ALA A 60 -5.98 2.33 -6.00
C ALA A 60 -6.40 3.70 -6.57
N THR A 61 -7.38 4.36 -5.94
CA THR A 61 -7.98 5.62 -6.40
C THR A 61 -7.86 6.76 -5.39
N ALA A 62 -7.65 6.46 -4.11
CA ALA A 62 -7.39 7.46 -3.08
C ALA A 62 -6.64 6.83 -1.89
N TYR A 63 -5.98 7.67 -1.10
CA TYR A 63 -5.34 7.29 0.14
C TYR A 63 -5.48 8.37 1.21
N VAL A 64 -5.31 7.99 2.47
CA VAL A 64 -5.13 8.92 3.59
C VAL A 64 -4.25 8.26 4.65
N PHE A 65 -3.22 8.98 5.11
CA PHE A 65 -2.45 8.54 6.28
C PHE A 65 -3.30 8.65 7.52
N ILE A 66 -3.27 7.63 8.36
CA ILE A 66 -3.89 7.72 9.69
C ILE A 66 -2.86 8.41 10.58
N VAL A 67 -3.28 9.53 11.17
CA VAL A 67 -2.52 10.25 12.19
C VAL A 67 -3.37 10.17 13.45
N ASP A 68 -2.79 9.68 14.53
CA ASP A 68 -3.41 9.68 15.86
C ASP A 68 -3.69 11.11 16.35
#